data_AF-A0A2E0HPP8-F1
#
_entry.id   AF-A0A2E0HPP8-F1
#
_cell.length_a   1.000
_cell.length_b   1.000
_cell.length_c   1.000
_cell.angle_alpha   90.00
_cell.angle_beta   90.00
_cell.angle_gamma   90.00
#
_symmetry.space_group_name_H-M   'P 1'
#
loop_
_entity.id
_entity.type
_entity.pdbx_description
1 polymer ?
#
loop_
_entity_poly.entity_id
_entity_poly.type
_entity_poly.pdbx_seq_one_letter_code
_entity_poly.pdbx_strand_id
1 'polypeptide(L)'
;TNPEPPELQNLSLVFTPQNPSPGDIVLVTISDEDNNPVEGLSITLVRENQTLSSLLSDENGQGSFAIPLGTIVVRVSGGQYYPVEFTIVVDEDGIDDGSLPGDADGDGVGDVLDAFPNDPNEWTDTDNDNIGNNADTDDDSDGLLDADEIASNPQTNPLEADTDGDGYCDGAIRVQSVCIEGDVFPTDSSEWKDSDGDGIGDNSDDTPFGDIDDQTNQTTNQTNNNTNQTSDSDSSDQGEDTSDSTSGNMLVIGGSIAVVLIVIIAGLVMFMRGRGDPESNKWLESDDALFDDPGPVSSPPGKPPVTERGEMIEGYEAIEYPPGTGLWFYRDPNSGQWVEWR
;
A
#
# COMPACT_ATOMS: atom_id res chain seq x y z
N THR A 1 10.55 -10.37 42.75
CA THR A 1 9.53 -9.31 42.67
C THR A 1 8.59 -9.72 41.58
N ASN A 2 7.28 -9.72 41.85
CA ASN A 2 6.31 -9.91 40.77
C ASN A 2 6.50 -8.73 39.80
N PRO A 3 6.69 -8.96 38.48
CA PRO A 3 6.71 -7.84 37.55
C PRO A 3 5.38 -7.10 37.68
N GLU A 4 5.43 -5.77 37.69
CA GLU A 4 4.21 -4.97 37.58
C GLU A 4 3.59 -5.27 36.20
N PRO A 5 2.27 -5.47 36.13
CA PRO A 5 1.62 -5.69 34.85
C PRO A 5 1.90 -4.51 33.91
N PRO A 6 2.16 -4.75 32.62
CA PRO A 6 2.37 -3.67 31.67
C PRO A 6 1.16 -2.74 31.65
N GLU A 7 1.43 -1.44 31.64
CA GLU A 7 0.39 -0.43 31.53
C GLU A 7 0.00 -0.28 30.05
N LEU A 8 -1.30 -0.18 29.76
CA LEU A 8 -1.83 0.09 28.41
C LEU A 8 -1.68 1.58 28.04
N GLN A 9 -0.52 2.20 28.30
CA GLN A 9 -0.38 3.65 28.20
C GLN A 9 -0.48 4.20 26.77
N ASN A 10 -0.28 3.36 25.75
CA ASN A 10 -0.21 3.77 24.34
C ASN A 10 -1.31 3.12 23.51
N LEU A 11 -2.55 3.22 23.98
CA LEU A 11 -3.71 2.70 23.25
C LEU A 11 -4.03 3.67 22.11
N SER A 12 -3.64 3.33 20.88
CA SER A 12 -4.01 4.09 19.69
C SER A 12 -5.44 3.73 19.28
N LEU A 13 -6.35 4.71 19.35
CA LEU A 13 -7.71 4.57 18.84
C LEU A 13 -7.81 5.18 17.46
N VAL A 14 -7.99 4.33 16.46
CA VAL A 14 -8.39 4.76 15.12
C VAL A 14 -9.89 4.63 15.01
N PHE A 15 -10.58 5.75 14.75
CA PHE A 15 -11.99 5.74 14.37
C PHE A 15 -12.11 5.48 12.86
N THR A 16 -13.08 4.66 12.45
CA THR A 16 -13.44 4.51 11.03
C THR A 16 -14.96 4.64 10.94
N PRO A 17 -15.50 5.73 10.36
CA PRO A 17 -14.80 6.87 9.73
C PRO A 17 -14.04 7.75 10.74
N GLN A 18 -13.07 8.55 10.28
CA GLN A 18 -12.14 9.34 11.12
C GLN A 18 -12.85 10.39 11.99
N ASN A 19 -13.91 11.03 11.48
CA ASN A 19 -14.78 11.91 12.27
C ASN A 19 -16.21 11.33 12.34
N PRO A 20 -16.44 10.35 13.22
CA PRO A 20 -17.72 9.65 13.26
C PRO A 20 -18.81 10.56 13.83
N SER A 21 -19.89 10.68 13.07
CA SER A 21 -21.10 11.35 13.54
C SER A 21 -21.86 10.45 14.52
N PRO A 22 -22.71 11.03 15.38
CA PRO A 22 -23.54 10.22 16.26
C PRO A 22 -24.41 9.21 15.50
N GLY A 23 -24.26 7.94 15.87
CA GLY A 23 -24.91 6.81 15.22
C GLY A 23 -23.99 6.00 14.31
N ASP A 24 -22.82 6.53 13.95
CA ASP A 24 -21.83 5.80 13.16
C ASP A 24 -21.24 4.64 13.97
N ILE A 25 -20.91 3.57 13.25
CA ILE A 25 -20.18 2.43 13.81
C ILE A 25 -18.71 2.79 13.75
N VAL A 26 -18.09 2.83 14.92
CA VAL A 26 -16.68 3.06 15.09
C VAL A 26 -16.00 1.73 15.34
N LEU A 27 -14.98 1.46 14.55
CA LEU A 27 -13.96 0.47 14.87
C LEU A 27 -13.00 1.08 15.89
N VAL A 28 -12.58 0.32 16.89
CA VAL A 28 -11.50 0.67 17.80
C VAL A 28 -10.48 -0.45 17.74
N THR A 29 -9.21 -0.08 17.56
CA THR A 29 -8.10 -1.03 17.63
C THR A 29 -7.38 -0.84 18.96
N ILE A 30 -6.93 -1.93 19.58
CA ILE A 30 -6.11 -1.90 20.78
C ILE A 30 -4.80 -2.61 20.49
N SER A 31 -3.71 -1.87 20.62
CA SER A 31 -2.35 -2.38 20.48
C SER A 31 -1.54 -2.21 21.76
N ASP A 32 -0.47 -3.00 21.88
CA ASP A 32 0.56 -2.84 22.93
C ASP A 32 1.63 -1.79 22.54
N GLU A 33 2.62 -1.60 23.40
CA GLU A 33 3.73 -0.64 23.19
C GLU A 33 4.56 -0.93 21.94
N ASP A 34 4.54 -2.16 21.42
CA ASP A 34 5.24 -2.59 20.22
C ASP A 34 4.29 -2.63 18.99
N ASN A 35 3.10 -2.02 19.08
CA ASN A 35 2.04 -1.99 18.09
C ASN A 35 1.43 -3.37 17.73
N ASN A 36 1.56 -4.37 18.58
CA ASN A 36 0.91 -5.65 18.36
C ASN A 36 -0.55 -5.60 18.85
N PRO A 37 -1.51 -6.14 18.08
CA PRO A 37 -2.90 -6.19 18.49
C PRO A 37 -3.10 -7.04 19.75
N VAL A 38 -3.98 -6.60 20.64
CA VAL A 38 -4.27 -7.31 21.91
C VAL A 38 -5.69 -7.86 21.92
N GLU A 39 -5.81 -9.17 21.79
CA GLU A 39 -7.09 -9.90 21.84
C GLU A 39 -7.64 -10.03 23.27
N GLY A 40 -8.97 -10.04 23.39
CA GLY A 40 -9.67 -10.43 24.61
C GLY A 40 -9.74 -9.34 25.69
N LEU A 41 -9.43 -8.09 25.35
CA LEU A 41 -9.64 -6.95 26.23
C LEU A 41 -11.10 -6.50 26.18
N SER A 42 -11.66 -6.19 27.33
CA SER A 42 -13.00 -5.63 27.43
C SER A 42 -12.99 -4.14 27.13
N ILE A 43 -13.69 -3.73 26.07
CA ILE A 43 -13.98 -2.35 25.71
C ILE A 43 -15.39 -2.03 26.19
N THR A 44 -15.53 -1.08 27.11
CA THR A 44 -16.80 -0.71 27.73
C THR A 44 -17.06 0.78 27.57
N LEU A 45 -18.23 1.13 27.03
CA LEU A 45 -18.69 2.51 26.92
C LEU A 45 -19.58 2.86 28.11
N VAL A 46 -19.28 3.96 28.77
CA VAL A 46 -20.02 4.45 29.95
C VAL A 46 -20.45 5.90 29.73
N ARG A 47 -21.71 6.20 30.01
CA ARG A 47 -22.26 7.56 30.03
C ARG A 47 -23.09 7.76 31.29
N GLU A 48 -22.90 8.88 31.98
CA GLU A 48 -23.68 9.20 33.20
C GLU A 48 -23.75 8.04 34.20
N ASN A 49 -22.65 7.28 34.31
CA ASN A 49 -22.52 6.09 35.16
C ASN A 49 -23.40 4.88 34.74
N GLN A 50 -23.85 4.84 33.48
CA GLN A 50 -24.51 3.69 32.85
C GLN A 50 -23.63 3.11 31.74
N THR A 51 -23.49 1.78 31.72
CA THR A 51 -22.85 1.08 30.60
C THR A 51 -23.77 1.08 29.39
N LEU A 52 -23.30 1.65 28.28
CA LEU A 52 -24.01 1.69 27.01
C LEU A 52 -23.72 0.45 26.16
N SER A 53 -22.44 0.06 26.11
CA SER A 53 -21.96 -1.09 25.35
C SER A 53 -20.77 -1.72 26.08
N SER A 54 -20.58 -3.02 25.87
CA SER A 54 -19.40 -3.75 26.35
C SER A 54 -19.12 -4.88 25.37
N LEU A 55 -17.89 -4.94 24.88
CA LEU A 55 -17.44 -5.92 23.90
C LEU A 55 -16.02 -6.37 24.23
N LEU A 56 -15.57 -7.43 23.56
CA LEU A 56 -14.20 -7.93 23.65
C LEU A 56 -13.47 -7.60 22.35
N SER A 57 -12.19 -7.24 22.44
CA SER A 57 -11.33 -7.14 21.26
C SER A 57 -11.11 -8.52 20.62
N ASP A 58 -11.10 -8.56 19.30
CA ASP A 58 -10.85 -9.76 18.50
C ASP A 58 -9.35 -10.06 18.33
N GLU A 59 -9.02 -11.04 17.47
CA GLU A 59 -7.63 -11.44 17.18
C GLU A 59 -6.76 -10.32 16.58
N ASN A 60 -7.39 -9.29 16.01
CA ASN A 60 -6.73 -8.09 15.49
C ASN A 60 -6.75 -6.94 16.51
N GLY A 61 -7.11 -7.21 17.77
CA GLY A 61 -7.23 -6.20 18.82
C GLY A 61 -8.42 -5.26 18.58
N GLN A 62 -9.36 -5.63 17.71
CA GLN A 62 -10.40 -4.73 17.23
C GLN A 62 -11.74 -4.95 17.93
N GLY A 63 -12.49 -3.88 18.08
CA GLY A 63 -13.85 -3.90 18.60
C GLY A 63 -14.67 -2.76 18.05
N SER A 64 -15.91 -3.03 17.63
CA SER A 64 -16.75 -2.02 16.99
C SER A 64 -18.00 -1.67 17.80
N PHE A 65 -18.33 -0.38 17.92
CA PHE A 65 -19.54 0.09 18.59
C PHE A 65 -20.15 1.31 17.91
N ALA A 66 -21.46 1.49 18.08
CA ALA A 66 -22.11 2.73 17.68
C ALA A 66 -21.79 3.85 18.67
N ILE A 67 -21.39 5.02 18.18
CA ILE A 67 -21.10 6.18 19.02
C ILE A 67 -22.36 7.02 19.24
N PRO A 68 -22.78 7.29 20.50
CA PRO A 68 -23.92 8.15 20.77
C PRO A 68 -23.52 9.58 21.15
N LEU A 69 -24.42 10.55 20.94
CA LEU A 69 -24.28 11.97 21.32
C LEU A 69 -24.04 12.21 22.82
N GLY A 70 -22.97 12.91 23.19
CA GLY A 70 -22.65 13.35 24.54
C GLY A 70 -21.29 12.88 25.05
N THR A 71 -20.99 13.12 26.32
CA THR A 71 -19.73 12.70 26.95
C THR A 71 -19.75 11.19 27.24
N ILE A 72 -18.82 10.45 26.65
CA ILE A 72 -18.62 9.00 26.82
C ILE A 72 -17.28 8.75 27.48
N VAL A 73 -17.28 7.92 28.51
CA VAL A 73 -16.06 7.33 29.06
C VAL A 73 -15.88 5.96 28.42
N VAL A 74 -14.80 5.77 27.68
CA VAL A 74 -14.40 4.46 27.17
C VAL A 74 -13.44 3.86 28.18
N ARG A 75 -13.72 2.62 28.57
CA ARG A 75 -12.94 1.85 29.54
C ARG A 75 -12.43 0.58 28.87
N VAL A 76 -11.12 0.42 28.81
CA VAL A 76 -10.47 -0.79 28.33
C VAL A 76 -9.87 -1.53 29.52
N SER A 77 -10.22 -2.80 29.70
CA SER A 77 -9.75 -3.58 30.85
C SER A 77 -9.72 -5.08 30.56
N GLY A 78 -8.83 -5.83 31.22
CA GLY A 78 -8.75 -7.28 31.07
C GLY A 78 -7.32 -7.79 30.95
N GLY A 79 -7.18 -9.11 30.88
CA GLY A 79 -5.87 -9.77 30.72
C GLY A 79 -4.93 -9.54 31.90
N GLN A 80 -3.66 -9.28 31.60
CA GLN A 80 -2.61 -8.89 32.55
C GLN A 80 -2.30 -7.39 32.48
N TYR A 81 -3.25 -6.57 32.01
CA TYR A 81 -3.03 -5.14 31.79
C TYR A 81 -3.78 -4.29 32.83
N TYR A 82 -3.24 -3.11 33.13
CA TYR A 82 -3.95 -2.09 33.89
C TYR A 82 -5.13 -1.52 33.07
N PRO A 83 -6.29 -1.26 33.70
CA PRO A 83 -7.41 -0.66 33.00
C PRO A 83 -7.07 0.78 32.60
N VAL A 84 -7.50 1.16 31.39
CA VAL A 84 -7.38 2.52 30.86
C VAL A 84 -8.78 3.10 30.71
N GLU A 85 -8.93 4.36 31.10
CA GLU A 85 -10.16 5.12 30.90
C GLU A 85 -9.82 6.44 30.22
N PHE A 86 -10.54 6.79 29.17
CA PHE A 86 -10.48 8.09 28.53
C PHE A 86 -11.89 8.58 28.23
N THR A 87 -12.02 9.89 28.02
CA THR A 87 -13.31 10.53 27.78
C THR A 87 -13.32 11.08 26.37
N ILE A 88 -14.35 10.73 25.60
CA ILE A 88 -14.65 11.36 24.32
C ILE A 88 -15.90 12.20 24.48
N VAL A 89 -15.92 13.38 23.87
CA VAL A 89 -17.10 14.24 23.81
C VAL A 89 -17.63 14.14 22.39
N VAL A 90 -18.92 13.84 22.24
CA VAL A 90 -19.54 13.69 20.92
C VAL A 90 -20.67 14.71 20.82
N ASP A 91 -20.63 15.57 19.81
CA ASP A 91 -21.68 16.56 19.53
C ASP A 91 -22.38 16.27 18.19
N GLU A 92 -23.21 17.20 17.72
CA GLU A 92 -23.96 17.03 16.46
C GLU A 92 -23.04 17.07 15.22
N ASP A 93 -21.82 17.56 15.37
CA ASP A 93 -20.84 17.75 14.30
C ASP A 93 -19.73 16.67 14.31
N GLY A 94 -19.59 15.89 15.39
CA GLY A 94 -18.64 14.76 15.45
C GLY A 94 -18.12 14.47 16.86
N ILE A 95 -16.91 13.90 16.94
CA ILE A 95 -16.16 13.81 18.21
C ILE A 95 -15.40 15.14 18.39
N ASP A 96 -15.62 15.81 19.52
CA ASP A 96 -14.80 16.93 20.01
C ASP A 96 -13.52 16.31 20.62
N ASP A 97 -12.44 16.36 19.83
CA ASP A 97 -11.28 15.45 19.81
C ASP A 97 -10.10 15.86 20.69
N GLY A 98 -10.11 17.07 21.28
CA GLY A 98 -8.95 17.68 21.96
C GLY A 98 -8.47 16.99 23.25
N SER A 99 -8.82 15.71 23.45
CA SER A 99 -8.35 14.85 24.54
C SER A 99 -8.27 13.36 24.20
N LEU A 100 -8.30 12.99 22.90
CA LEU A 100 -8.09 11.59 22.51
C LEU A 100 -6.67 11.13 22.94
N PRO A 101 -6.53 9.98 23.61
CA PRO A 101 -5.21 9.44 23.90
C PRO A 101 -4.55 8.97 22.58
N GLY A 102 -3.33 9.45 22.32
CA GLY A 102 -2.60 9.16 21.08
C GLY A 102 -3.01 10.05 19.90
N ASP A 103 -3.45 11.27 20.19
CA ASP A 103 -3.66 12.39 19.26
C ASP A 103 -3.05 13.62 19.96
N ALA A 104 -1.80 13.93 19.61
CA ALA A 104 -0.94 14.81 20.38
C ALA A 104 -1.19 16.30 20.12
N ASP A 105 -1.78 16.67 18.99
CA ASP A 105 -2.17 18.03 18.66
C ASP A 105 -3.68 18.28 18.66
N GLY A 106 -4.50 17.22 18.70
CA GLY A 106 -5.94 17.31 18.86
C GLY A 106 -6.62 17.80 17.60
N ASP A 107 -6.26 17.25 16.44
CA ASP A 107 -6.89 17.53 15.15
C ASP A 107 -7.87 16.44 14.69
N GLY A 108 -7.99 15.37 15.48
CA GLY A 108 -8.91 14.26 15.25
C GLY A 108 -8.29 13.09 14.49
N VAL A 109 -7.02 13.20 14.06
CA VAL A 109 -6.24 12.11 13.48
C VAL A 109 -5.25 11.60 14.51
N GLY A 110 -5.36 10.33 14.91
CA GLY A 110 -4.45 9.77 15.89
C GLY A 110 -3.00 9.70 15.37
N ASP A 111 -2.02 9.94 16.26
CA ASP A 111 -0.56 10.02 16.03
C ASP A 111 0.04 8.93 15.13
N VAL A 112 -0.61 7.77 15.03
CA VAL A 112 -0.15 6.62 14.24
C VAL A 112 -0.56 6.72 12.77
N LEU A 113 -1.67 7.39 12.49
CA LEU A 113 -2.18 7.62 11.13
C LEU A 113 -1.88 9.04 10.62
N ASP A 114 -1.54 9.93 11.54
CA ASP A 114 -1.19 11.30 11.26
C ASP A 114 0.26 11.40 10.75
N ALA A 115 0.44 12.00 9.57
CA ALA A 115 1.76 12.29 9.02
C ALA A 115 2.51 13.37 9.83
N PHE A 116 1.78 14.27 10.51
CA PHE A 116 2.30 15.36 11.34
C PHE A 116 1.66 15.40 12.75
N PRO A 117 1.98 14.44 13.65
CA PRO A 117 1.38 14.30 14.99
C PRO A 117 1.53 15.46 15.99
N ASN A 118 2.08 16.60 15.57
CA ASN A 118 2.24 17.77 16.43
C ASN A 118 1.84 19.08 15.73
N ASP A 119 1.29 19.01 14.52
CA ASP A 119 0.73 20.15 13.80
C ASP A 119 -0.77 19.94 13.54
N PRO A 120 -1.66 20.58 14.30
CA PRO A 120 -3.11 20.34 14.20
C PRO A 120 -3.75 20.88 12.91
N ASN A 121 -2.95 21.34 11.95
CA ASN A 121 -3.41 21.79 10.64
C ASN A 121 -2.93 20.86 9.53
N GLU A 122 -2.23 19.77 9.81
CA GLU A 122 -1.66 18.88 8.80
C GLU A 122 -1.79 17.43 9.27
N TRP A 123 -2.43 16.56 8.47
CA TRP A 123 -2.60 15.15 8.84
C TRP A 123 -2.27 14.16 7.72
N THR A 124 -2.24 14.63 6.48
CA THR A 124 -1.94 13.84 5.28
C THR A 124 -0.69 14.40 4.60
N ASP A 125 0.14 13.50 4.05
CA ASP A 125 1.30 13.78 3.21
C ASP A 125 1.23 12.80 2.01
N THR A 126 0.57 13.23 0.93
CA THR A 126 0.26 12.34 -0.21
C THR A 126 1.53 11.89 -0.94
N ASP A 127 2.47 12.79 -1.18
CA ASP A 127 3.70 12.52 -1.93
C ASP A 127 4.91 12.15 -1.05
N ASN A 128 4.76 12.21 0.27
CA ASN A 128 5.75 11.89 1.29
C ASN A 128 6.97 12.82 1.29
N ASP A 129 6.77 14.10 0.95
CA ASP A 129 7.83 15.11 0.93
C ASP A 129 8.07 15.78 2.31
N ASN A 130 7.23 15.46 3.31
CA ASN A 130 7.17 16.04 4.66
C ASN A 130 6.60 17.47 4.73
N ILE A 131 5.82 17.88 3.74
CA ILE A 131 4.91 19.03 3.77
C ILE A 131 3.49 18.45 3.74
N GLY A 132 2.65 18.88 4.67
CA GLY A 132 1.28 18.38 4.71
C GLY A 132 0.44 18.99 3.61
N ASN A 133 -0.54 18.24 3.14
CA ASN A 133 -1.38 18.65 2.02
C ASN A 133 -2.09 20.01 2.19
N ASN A 134 -2.33 20.48 3.43
CA ASN A 134 -2.96 21.79 3.61
C ASN A 134 -1.97 22.95 3.37
N ALA A 135 -0.66 22.68 3.44
CA ALA A 135 0.42 23.63 3.18
C ALA A 135 1.15 23.40 1.85
N ASP A 136 1.10 22.18 1.32
CA ASP A 136 1.60 21.89 -0.01
C ASP A 136 0.70 22.55 -1.08
N THR A 137 1.26 22.76 -2.26
CA THR A 137 0.60 23.35 -3.42
C THR A 137 0.61 22.41 -4.64
N ASP A 138 1.20 21.23 -4.48
CA ASP A 138 1.40 20.17 -5.49
C ASP A 138 1.37 18.83 -4.72
N ASP A 139 0.20 18.46 -4.22
CA ASP A 139 -0.01 17.36 -3.26
C ASP A 139 0.48 15.98 -3.75
N ASP A 140 0.57 15.76 -5.07
CA ASP A 140 0.99 14.50 -5.67
C ASP A 140 2.36 14.55 -6.38
N SER A 141 3.02 15.72 -6.35
CA SER A 141 4.37 15.95 -6.88
C SER A 141 4.52 15.70 -8.39
N ASP A 142 3.44 15.77 -9.15
CA ASP A 142 3.46 15.60 -10.59
C ASP A 142 3.87 16.89 -11.35
N GLY A 143 4.03 18.00 -10.61
CA GLY A 143 4.47 19.29 -11.12
C GLY A 143 3.35 20.16 -11.68
N LEU A 144 2.10 19.76 -11.52
CA LEU A 144 0.90 20.58 -11.71
C LEU A 144 0.40 21.03 -10.34
N LEU A 145 0.12 22.33 -10.18
CA LEU A 145 -0.31 22.84 -8.87
C LEU A 145 -1.79 22.50 -8.62
N ASP A 146 -2.17 22.19 -7.38
CA ASP A 146 -3.56 21.84 -7.03
C ASP A 146 -4.58 22.88 -7.53
N ALA A 147 -4.18 24.16 -7.44
CA ALA A 147 -5.01 25.28 -7.89
C ALA A 147 -5.22 25.30 -9.42
N ASP A 148 -4.21 24.88 -10.18
CA ASP A 148 -4.27 24.78 -11.64
C ASP A 148 -5.08 23.54 -12.06
N GLU A 149 -4.96 22.44 -11.33
CA GLU A 149 -5.77 21.23 -11.53
C GLU A 149 -7.25 21.45 -11.26
N ILE A 150 -7.61 22.04 -10.12
CA ILE A 150 -8.99 22.41 -9.80
C ILE A 150 -9.56 23.40 -10.83
N ALA A 151 -8.71 24.24 -11.43
CA ALA A 151 -9.10 25.20 -12.45
C ALA A 151 -9.13 24.63 -13.87
N SER A 152 -8.56 23.44 -14.10
CA SER A 152 -8.47 22.82 -15.41
C SER A 152 -9.84 22.31 -15.91
N ASN A 153 -9.97 22.18 -17.24
CA ASN A 153 -11.17 21.65 -17.86
C ASN A 153 -10.80 20.89 -19.15
N PRO A 154 -10.79 19.56 -19.14
CA PRO A 154 -11.25 18.67 -18.06
C PRO A 154 -10.40 18.80 -16.78
N GLN A 155 -11.01 18.51 -15.62
CA GLN A 155 -10.40 18.68 -14.31
C GLN A 155 -9.60 17.42 -13.93
N THR A 156 -8.37 17.58 -13.46
CA THR A 156 -7.54 16.54 -12.85
C THR A 156 -7.69 16.52 -11.32
N ASN A 157 -7.07 15.54 -10.67
CA ASN A 157 -7.17 15.29 -9.24
C ASN A 157 -5.85 15.60 -8.51
N PRO A 158 -5.81 16.63 -7.64
CA PRO A 158 -4.58 17.00 -6.93
C PRO A 158 -3.95 15.96 -6.03
N LEU A 159 -4.65 14.87 -5.73
CA LEU A 159 -4.14 13.80 -4.90
C LEU A 159 -3.65 12.61 -5.74
N GLU A 160 -3.72 12.68 -7.06
CA GLU A 160 -3.44 11.60 -7.98
C GLU A 160 -2.69 12.11 -9.22
N ALA A 161 -1.38 11.87 -9.22
CA ALA A 161 -0.48 12.27 -10.30
C ALA A 161 -0.80 11.71 -11.70
N ASP A 162 -1.79 10.83 -11.83
CA ASP A 162 -2.26 10.19 -13.07
C ASP A 162 -3.78 9.97 -12.92
N THR A 163 -4.57 10.97 -13.32
CA THR A 163 -6.01 11.02 -13.06
C THR A 163 -6.78 9.92 -13.80
N ASP A 164 -6.32 9.48 -14.97
CA ASP A 164 -7.03 8.48 -15.78
C ASP A 164 -6.40 7.07 -15.77
N GLY A 165 -5.22 6.95 -15.17
CA GLY A 165 -4.56 5.69 -14.86
C GLY A 165 -3.93 5.01 -16.08
N ASP A 166 -3.52 5.78 -17.09
CA ASP A 166 -2.90 5.24 -18.31
C ASP A 166 -1.36 5.09 -18.20
N GLY A 167 -0.77 5.67 -17.15
CA GLY A 167 0.65 5.64 -16.81
C GLY A 167 1.43 6.90 -17.19
N TYR A 168 0.79 7.91 -17.78
CA TYR A 168 1.34 9.25 -17.96
C TYR A 168 0.81 10.20 -16.87
N CYS A 169 1.62 11.18 -16.50
CA CYS A 169 1.32 12.06 -15.38
C CYS A 169 0.46 13.23 -15.85
N ASP A 170 -0.42 13.77 -15.01
CA ASP A 170 -1.19 14.96 -15.39
C ASP A 170 -0.25 16.18 -15.56
N GLY A 171 0.74 16.27 -14.68
CA GLY A 171 1.84 17.23 -14.71
C GLY A 171 3.09 16.76 -15.46
N ALA A 172 4.06 17.67 -15.59
CA ALA A 172 5.27 17.43 -16.39
C ALA A 172 6.33 16.57 -15.67
N ILE A 173 6.17 16.32 -14.37
CA ILE A 173 7.14 15.65 -13.51
C ILE A 173 6.73 14.21 -13.30
N ARG A 174 7.67 13.31 -13.56
CA ARG A 174 7.48 11.88 -13.34
C ARG A 174 7.38 11.54 -11.84
N VAL A 175 6.27 10.94 -11.43
CA VAL A 175 6.11 10.40 -10.07
C VAL A 175 6.51 8.92 -10.04
N GLN A 176 7.59 8.61 -9.33
CA GLN A 176 8.23 7.30 -9.38
C GLN A 176 7.27 6.17 -8.99
N SER A 177 7.01 5.26 -9.95
CA SER A 177 6.12 4.10 -9.80
C SER A 177 4.62 4.43 -9.86
N VAL A 178 4.26 5.68 -10.12
CA VAL A 178 2.91 6.11 -10.46
C VAL A 178 2.83 6.32 -11.97
N CYS A 179 3.60 7.28 -12.49
CA CYS A 179 3.56 7.70 -13.89
C CYS A 179 4.96 8.08 -14.43
N ILE A 180 5.12 8.16 -15.76
CA ILE A 180 6.45 8.24 -16.41
C ILE A 180 6.83 9.58 -17.04
N GLU A 181 5.89 10.31 -17.64
CA GLU A 181 6.06 11.58 -18.36
C GLU A 181 4.71 12.31 -18.40
N GLY A 182 4.67 13.60 -18.71
CA GLY A 182 3.42 14.36 -18.72
C GLY A 182 2.48 14.05 -19.88
N ASP A 183 1.19 14.11 -19.58
CA ASP A 183 0.05 13.79 -20.43
C ASP A 183 -0.56 15.07 -21.04
N VAL A 184 -0.81 15.05 -22.35
CA VAL A 184 -1.48 16.16 -23.06
C VAL A 184 -3.00 16.08 -22.94
N PHE A 185 -3.57 14.91 -22.69
CA PHE A 185 -4.96 14.65 -22.38
C PHE A 185 -5.12 13.90 -21.04
N PRO A 186 -4.85 14.54 -19.89
CA PRO A 186 -4.83 13.94 -18.54
C PRO A 186 -6.12 13.26 -18.02
N THR A 187 -7.16 13.17 -18.84
CA THR A 187 -8.46 12.57 -18.45
C THR A 187 -9.00 11.61 -19.51
N ASP A 188 -8.21 11.35 -20.57
CA ASP A 188 -8.52 10.38 -21.60
C ASP A 188 -7.41 9.31 -21.65
N SER A 189 -7.59 8.25 -20.87
CA SER A 189 -6.67 7.10 -20.79
C SER A 189 -6.31 6.39 -22.11
N SER A 190 -6.91 6.82 -23.22
CA SER A 190 -6.52 6.34 -24.54
C SER A 190 -5.45 7.23 -25.17
N GLU A 191 -5.38 8.53 -24.88
CA GLU A 191 -4.54 9.53 -25.56
C GLU A 191 -3.61 10.23 -24.56
N TRP A 192 -2.30 10.10 -24.70
CA TRP A 192 -1.35 10.79 -23.80
C TRP A 192 -0.48 11.84 -24.50
N LYS A 193 -0.53 11.91 -25.83
CA LYS A 193 0.43 12.66 -26.65
C LYS A 193 -0.22 13.25 -27.90
N ASP A 194 0.14 14.49 -28.21
CA ASP A 194 -0.22 15.22 -29.43
C ASP A 194 1.07 15.72 -30.09
N SER A 195 1.55 14.99 -31.09
CA SER A 195 2.86 15.22 -31.69
C SER A 195 2.89 16.40 -32.67
N ASP A 196 1.76 16.82 -33.24
CA ASP A 196 1.68 17.94 -34.18
C ASP A 196 0.90 19.16 -33.65
N GLY A 197 0.25 19.02 -32.50
CA GLY A 197 -0.41 20.08 -31.75
C GLY A 197 -1.78 20.44 -32.31
N ASP A 198 -2.44 19.54 -33.04
CA ASP A 198 -3.74 19.81 -33.66
C ASP A 198 -4.94 19.59 -32.72
N GLY A 199 -4.70 19.04 -31.53
CA GLY A 199 -5.68 18.76 -30.49
C GLY A 199 -6.35 17.39 -30.58
N ILE A 200 -5.90 16.51 -31.48
CA ILE A 200 -6.26 15.09 -31.54
C ILE A 200 -5.01 14.31 -31.13
N GLY A 201 -5.15 13.39 -30.18
CA GLY A 201 -3.99 12.62 -29.75
C GLY A 201 -3.52 11.60 -30.80
N ASP A 202 -2.26 11.20 -30.66
CA ASP A 202 -1.51 10.40 -31.64
C ASP A 202 -2.17 9.04 -31.95
N ASN A 203 -3.04 8.49 -31.09
CA ASN A 203 -3.68 7.19 -31.32
C ASN A 203 -5.08 7.27 -31.93
N SER A 204 -5.77 8.41 -31.80
CA SER A 204 -6.98 8.70 -32.58
C SER A 204 -6.69 9.47 -33.87
N ASP A 205 -5.52 10.08 -34.00
CA ASP A 205 -5.17 10.87 -35.18
C ASP A 205 -4.73 9.99 -36.38
N ASP A 206 -5.31 10.30 -37.54
CA ASP A 206 -4.95 9.70 -38.83
C ASP A 206 -3.61 10.28 -39.36
N THR A 207 -3.20 11.47 -38.89
CA THR A 207 -1.96 12.16 -39.27
C THR A 207 -1.08 12.60 -38.09
N PRO A 208 -0.63 11.70 -37.18
CA PRO A 208 -0.02 12.08 -35.90
C PRO A 208 1.22 12.97 -35.94
N PHE A 209 1.86 13.15 -37.10
CA PHE A 209 3.04 14.01 -37.24
C PHE A 209 2.79 15.19 -38.20
N GLY A 210 1.53 15.52 -38.42
CA GLY A 210 1.05 16.47 -39.40
C GLY A 210 1.02 15.90 -40.82
N ASP A 211 0.18 16.50 -41.64
CA ASP A 211 0.22 16.30 -43.08
C ASP A 211 1.44 17.03 -43.65
N ILE A 212 2.36 16.29 -44.29
CA ILE A 212 3.50 16.84 -45.01
C ILE A 212 3.03 17.79 -46.14
N ASP A 213 1.76 17.69 -46.52
CA ASP A 213 1.14 18.39 -47.63
C ASP A 213 0.44 19.70 -47.19
N ASP A 214 0.27 19.93 -45.88
CA ASP A 214 -0.44 21.11 -45.38
C ASP A 214 0.49 22.33 -45.23
N GLN A 215 0.51 23.14 -46.29
CA GLN A 215 1.23 24.42 -46.33
C GLN A 215 0.65 25.49 -45.39
N THR A 216 -0.30 25.20 -44.51
CA THR A 216 -0.87 26.21 -43.61
C THR A 216 -0.01 26.51 -42.37
N ASN A 217 1.02 25.70 -42.06
CA ASN A 217 1.95 26.01 -40.97
C ASN A 217 3.20 26.82 -41.37
N GLN A 218 3.11 27.62 -42.44
CA GLN A 218 4.08 28.69 -42.73
C GLN A 218 3.43 30.07 -42.69
N THR A 219 2.90 30.46 -41.53
CA THR A 219 2.68 31.88 -41.25
C THR A 219 3.72 32.40 -40.26
N THR A 220 4.98 32.43 -40.68
CA THR A 220 5.96 33.49 -40.36
C THR A 220 7.28 33.27 -41.09
N ASN A 221 7.35 33.65 -42.37
CA ASN A 221 8.31 34.67 -42.84
C ASN A 221 8.35 34.78 -44.37
N GLN A 222 7.71 35.86 -44.84
CA GLN A 222 8.14 36.72 -45.94
C GLN A 222 8.26 36.13 -47.37
N THR A 223 7.23 36.45 -48.16
CA THR A 223 7.30 37.04 -49.52
C THR A 223 8.10 36.28 -50.60
N ASN A 224 7.41 35.70 -51.58
CA ASN A 224 7.20 36.35 -52.89
C ASN A 224 6.56 35.39 -53.92
N ASN A 225 5.43 35.83 -54.45
CA ASN A 225 4.98 35.76 -55.85
C ASN A 225 5.13 34.47 -56.68
N ASN A 226 3.94 34.06 -57.15
CA ASN A 226 3.57 33.75 -58.53
C ASN A 226 3.46 32.27 -58.96
N THR A 227 2.18 31.87 -59.04
CA THR A 227 1.50 31.29 -60.21
C THR A 227 1.81 29.87 -60.69
N ASN A 228 0.70 29.13 -60.75
CA ASN A 228 0.27 28.16 -61.76
C ASN A 228 0.75 26.70 -61.67
N GLN A 229 -0.23 25.84 -61.37
CA GLN A 229 -0.70 24.75 -62.23
C GLN A 229 0.36 24.13 -63.16
N THR A 230 0.73 22.87 -62.95
CA THR A 230 0.17 21.73 -63.70
C THR A 230 0.87 20.42 -63.36
N SER A 231 0.08 19.37 -63.45
CA SER A 231 0.35 17.93 -63.48
C SER A 231 1.73 17.50 -63.99
N ASP A 232 2.35 16.60 -63.24
CA ASP A 232 3.55 15.86 -63.64
C ASP A 232 3.29 15.01 -64.88
N SER A 233 4.17 15.21 -65.87
CA SER A 233 4.42 14.28 -66.96
C SER A 233 5.91 14.00 -66.98
N ASP A 234 6.21 12.70 -67.04
CA ASP A 234 7.49 12.08 -67.35
C ASP A 234 8.40 12.91 -68.28
N SER A 235 9.65 13.14 -67.87
CA SER A 235 10.84 12.68 -68.64
C SER A 235 12.17 13.25 -68.11
N SER A 236 13.16 12.36 -68.18
CA SER A 236 14.62 12.50 -68.06
C SER A 236 15.27 13.82 -68.52
N ASP A 237 16.29 14.29 -67.80
CA ASP A 237 17.62 14.56 -68.38
C ASP A 237 18.72 14.77 -67.32
N GLN A 238 19.98 14.51 -67.71
CA GLN A 238 21.21 14.51 -66.92
C GLN A 238 21.93 15.87 -66.85
N GLY A 239 22.84 15.98 -65.86
CA GLY A 239 24.00 16.89 -65.85
C GLY A 239 23.76 18.23 -65.13
N GLU A 240 24.74 18.90 -64.53
CA GLU A 240 26.12 18.63 -64.14
C GLU A 240 26.51 19.82 -63.22
N ASP A 241 27.38 19.58 -62.23
CA ASP A 241 28.19 20.47 -61.38
C ASP A 241 28.03 22.02 -61.46
N THR A 242 28.08 22.70 -60.29
CA THR A 242 29.30 23.40 -59.80
C THR A 242 29.03 24.37 -58.62
N SER A 243 29.84 24.19 -57.56
CA SER A 243 30.50 25.20 -56.69
C SER A 243 29.67 26.27 -55.93
N ASP A 244 29.70 26.29 -54.59
CA ASP A 244 30.66 27.03 -53.72
C ASP A 244 30.06 28.41 -53.33
N SER A 245 30.08 28.95 -52.10
CA SER A 245 30.97 28.80 -50.96
C SER A 245 30.36 29.41 -49.68
N THR A 246 30.79 28.88 -48.52
CA THR A 246 31.17 29.55 -47.24
C THR A 246 30.09 30.35 -46.47
N SER A 247 29.82 30.21 -45.17
CA SER A 247 30.60 29.81 -43.97
C SER A 247 29.59 29.61 -42.81
N GLY A 248 29.59 28.53 -42.02
CA GLY A 248 30.37 28.33 -40.78
C GLY A 248 29.59 28.80 -39.54
N ASN A 249 29.43 28.11 -38.40
CA ASN A 249 29.98 26.89 -37.81
C ASN A 249 29.01 26.43 -36.69
N MET A 250 28.82 25.12 -36.45
CA MET A 250 28.82 24.60 -35.08
C MET A 250 29.26 23.12 -35.04
N LEU A 251 30.12 22.89 -34.06
CA LEU A 251 31.01 21.77 -33.76
C LEU A 251 30.27 20.46 -33.43
N VAL A 252 30.51 19.42 -34.24
CA VAL A 252 30.24 18.01 -33.90
C VAL A 252 31.55 17.38 -33.42
N ILE A 253 31.58 16.89 -32.18
CA ILE A 253 32.62 15.97 -31.71
C ILE A 253 31.98 14.59 -31.54
N GLY A 254 32.13 13.76 -32.57
CA GLY A 254 32.11 12.32 -32.44
C GLY A 254 33.52 11.82 -32.15
N GLY A 255 33.65 10.74 -31.38
CA GLY A 255 34.96 10.15 -31.05
C GLY A 255 34.85 8.75 -30.46
N SER A 256 34.48 7.80 -31.30
CA SER A 256 34.60 6.36 -31.11
C SER A 256 36.04 5.93 -30.77
N ILE A 257 36.22 5.10 -29.73
CA ILE A 257 37.41 4.26 -29.56
C ILE A 257 36.95 2.86 -29.17
N ALA A 258 36.84 2.00 -30.19
CA ALA A 258 37.02 0.57 -30.05
C ALA A 258 38.43 0.25 -30.55
N VAL A 259 39.31 -0.32 -29.71
CA VAL A 259 40.26 -1.40 -30.03
C VAL A 259 40.91 -1.91 -28.72
N VAL A 260 40.45 -3.09 -28.28
CA VAL A 260 41.22 -4.30 -27.95
C VAL A 260 42.47 -4.20 -27.06
N LEU A 261 42.40 -4.85 -25.88
CA LEU A 261 43.52 -5.58 -25.26
C LEU A 261 43.04 -6.94 -24.73
N ILE A 262 43.69 -8.00 -25.22
CA ILE A 262 43.41 -9.43 -25.05
C ILE A 262 44.26 -9.98 -23.89
N VAL A 263 43.80 -11.09 -23.25
CA VAL A 263 44.57 -12.31 -22.90
C VAL A 263 44.49 -12.75 -21.41
N ILE A 264 43.84 -13.92 -21.20
CA ILE A 264 44.02 -14.97 -20.15
C ILE A 264 43.55 -14.56 -18.75
N ILE A 265 42.54 -15.19 -18.14
CA ILE A 265 42.60 -16.54 -17.54
C ILE A 265 41.29 -17.31 -17.77
N ALA A 266 41.36 -18.35 -18.60
CA ALA A 266 40.56 -19.56 -18.43
C ALA A 266 41.47 -20.60 -17.75
N GLY A 267 41.09 -21.06 -16.55
CA GLY A 267 41.79 -22.14 -15.85
C GLY A 267 41.58 -22.07 -14.35
N LEU A 268 40.83 -23.05 -13.81
CA LEU A 268 40.37 -23.27 -12.42
C LEU A 268 39.03 -22.56 -12.15
N VAL A 269 37.86 -23.19 -12.04
CA VAL A 269 37.55 -24.55 -11.58
C VAL A 269 36.23 -25.00 -12.24
N MET A 270 36.33 -26.02 -13.09
CA MET A 270 35.24 -26.95 -13.35
C MET A 270 35.57 -28.19 -12.50
N PHE A 271 34.77 -28.49 -11.48
CA PHE A 271 34.53 -29.86 -11.02
C PHE A 271 33.42 -29.84 -9.93
N MET A 272 32.20 -30.27 -10.29
CA MET A 272 31.61 -31.57 -9.88
C MET A 272 31.03 -31.51 -8.46
N ARG A 273 29.73 -31.67 -8.21
CA ARG A 273 28.74 -32.70 -8.60
C ARG A 273 27.35 -32.18 -8.15
N GLY A 274 26.21 -32.61 -8.69
CA GLY A 274 25.98 -33.79 -9.48
C GLY A 274 24.56 -33.85 -10.04
N ARG A 275 24.48 -34.66 -11.11
CA ARG A 275 23.30 -35.11 -11.84
C ARG A 275 22.31 -35.91 -10.99
N GLY A 276 21.05 -35.86 -11.40
CA GLY A 276 20.06 -36.93 -11.27
C GLY A 276 18.91 -36.68 -12.25
N ASP A 277 18.94 -37.36 -13.40
CA ASP A 277 17.97 -37.32 -14.51
C ASP A 277 16.69 -38.15 -14.22
N PRO A 278 15.63 -38.02 -15.05
CA PRO A 278 14.23 -38.32 -14.72
C PRO A 278 13.77 -39.72 -15.15
N GLU A 279 12.70 -40.25 -14.55
CA GLU A 279 11.62 -40.97 -15.27
C GLU A 279 10.45 -41.47 -14.39
N SER A 280 9.24 -41.25 -14.94
CA SER A 280 8.07 -42.15 -14.97
C SER A 280 7.10 -42.28 -13.78
N ASN A 281 5.95 -41.60 -13.94
CA ASN A 281 4.56 -42.13 -13.98
C ASN A 281 4.13 -43.28 -13.06
N LYS A 282 3.18 -43.00 -12.15
CA LYS A 282 1.87 -43.70 -11.94
C LYS A 282 1.24 -43.20 -10.62
N TRP A 283 0.16 -42.41 -10.68
CA TRP A 283 -1.26 -42.80 -10.61
C TRP A 283 -1.72 -43.31 -9.23
N LEU A 284 -2.63 -42.51 -8.64
CA LEU A 284 -3.89 -42.83 -7.94
C LEU A 284 -3.96 -43.82 -6.76
N GLU A 285 -4.89 -43.45 -5.86
CA GLU A 285 -5.65 -44.24 -4.87
C GLU A 285 -4.90 -44.61 -3.57
N SER A 286 -5.29 -44.02 -2.43
CA SER A 286 -6.51 -44.18 -1.61
C SER A 286 -6.52 -45.49 -0.81
N ASP A 287 -6.52 -45.29 0.50
CA ASP A 287 -7.21 -46.02 1.56
C ASP A 287 -7.03 -47.54 1.76
N ASP A 288 -7.06 -47.85 3.05
CA ASP A 288 -7.45 -49.11 3.68
C ASP A 288 -6.43 -50.25 3.81
N ALA A 289 -5.79 -50.20 4.99
CA ALA A 289 -5.92 -51.17 6.06
C ALA A 289 -5.22 -52.54 5.97
N LEU A 290 -4.68 -52.93 7.14
CA LEU A 290 -5.12 -54.11 7.90
C LEU A 290 -4.00 -55.14 8.23
N PHE A 291 -3.42 -55.03 9.45
CA PHE A 291 -2.92 -56.10 10.35
C PHE A 291 -1.69 -56.94 9.89
N ASP A 292 -0.74 -57.42 10.71
CA ASP A 292 -0.50 -57.51 12.15
C ASP A 292 0.97 -58.02 12.35
N ASP A 293 1.74 -57.49 13.30
CA ASP A 293 2.57 -58.23 14.29
C ASP A 293 3.49 -57.24 15.07
N PRO A 294 3.47 -57.19 16.42
CA PRO A 294 4.14 -56.17 17.22
C PRO A 294 5.49 -56.65 17.78
N GLY A 295 6.54 -55.85 17.55
CA GLY A 295 7.85 -55.94 18.20
C GLY A 295 8.12 -54.69 19.06
N PRO A 296 8.87 -54.82 20.16
CA PRO A 296 8.68 -53.99 21.35
C PRO A 296 9.34 -52.62 21.23
N VAL A 297 8.54 -51.56 21.31
CA VAL A 297 9.02 -50.25 21.75
C VAL A 297 8.39 -49.98 23.11
N SER A 298 9.12 -50.39 24.13
CA SER A 298 8.88 -49.98 25.51
C SER A 298 9.21 -48.49 25.64
N SER A 299 8.19 -47.65 25.46
CA SER A 299 8.09 -46.34 26.11
C SER A 299 6.67 -46.25 26.69
N PRO A 300 6.48 -46.03 28.00
CA PRO A 300 5.14 -45.84 28.57
C PRO A 300 4.48 -44.60 27.95
N PRO A 301 3.13 -44.47 27.94
CA PRO A 301 2.46 -43.35 27.28
C PRO A 301 2.97 -42.05 27.89
N GLY A 302 3.69 -41.28 27.08
CA GLY A 302 4.23 -39.99 27.49
C GLY A 302 3.08 -39.04 27.75
N LYS A 303 3.26 -38.15 28.72
CA LYS A 303 2.39 -36.98 28.87
C LYS A 303 2.22 -36.28 27.51
N PRO A 304 1.07 -35.63 27.26
CA PRO A 304 0.89 -34.88 26.03
C PRO A 304 2.04 -33.88 25.82
N PRO A 305 2.48 -33.62 24.57
CA PRO A 305 3.38 -32.52 24.26
C PRO A 305 2.84 -31.19 24.79
N VAL A 306 3.71 -30.31 25.27
CA VAL A 306 3.30 -28.99 25.80
C VAL A 306 2.60 -28.14 24.73
N THR A 307 2.86 -28.41 23.45
CA THR A 307 2.27 -27.74 22.28
C THR A 307 0.86 -28.22 21.92
N GLU A 308 0.40 -29.37 22.42
CA GLU A 308 -0.97 -29.82 22.20
C GLU A 308 -1.96 -28.91 22.91
N ARG A 309 -3.14 -28.68 22.34
CA ARG A 309 -4.21 -27.89 22.97
C ARG A 309 -5.35 -28.78 23.40
N GLY A 310 -5.80 -28.59 24.64
CA GLY A 310 -6.94 -29.29 25.22
C GLY A 310 -8.26 -28.52 25.09
N GLU A 311 -9.35 -29.17 25.50
CA GLU A 311 -10.65 -28.54 25.66
C GLU A 311 -10.78 -27.95 27.07
N MET A 312 -11.55 -26.86 27.22
CA MET A 312 -11.81 -26.28 28.53
C MET A 312 -12.90 -27.06 29.27
N ILE A 313 -12.52 -27.78 30.32
CA ILE A 313 -13.42 -28.59 31.16
C ILE A 313 -13.31 -28.11 32.60
N GLU A 314 -14.43 -27.66 33.17
CA GLU A 314 -14.52 -27.21 34.58
C GLU A 314 -13.48 -26.13 34.98
N GLY A 315 -13.07 -25.29 34.03
CA GLY A 315 -12.12 -24.20 34.25
C GLY A 315 -10.64 -24.58 34.07
N TYR A 316 -10.34 -25.80 33.63
CA TYR A 316 -9.00 -26.26 33.29
C TYR A 316 -8.91 -26.66 31.81
N GLU A 317 -7.79 -26.37 31.16
CA GLU A 317 -7.49 -26.91 29.84
C GLU A 317 -7.14 -28.40 30.02
N ALA A 318 -7.94 -29.29 29.42
CA ALA A 318 -7.87 -30.72 29.62
C ALA A 318 -7.82 -31.48 28.30
N ILE A 319 -7.05 -32.56 28.25
CA ILE A 319 -6.90 -33.40 27.06
C ILE A 319 -6.84 -34.87 27.44
N GLU A 320 -7.48 -35.72 26.64
CA GLU A 320 -7.31 -37.16 26.71
C GLU A 320 -6.11 -37.57 25.83
N TYR A 321 -5.06 -38.13 26.42
CA TYR A 321 -3.85 -38.44 25.68
C TYR A 321 -3.21 -39.80 26.06
N PRO A 322 -2.94 -40.68 25.09
CA PRO A 322 -3.42 -40.63 23.71
C PRO A 322 -4.98 -40.67 23.61
N PRO A 323 -5.59 -40.15 22.54
CA PRO A 323 -7.05 -40.16 22.38
C PRO A 323 -7.63 -41.58 22.47
N GLY A 324 -8.73 -41.75 23.21
CA GLY A 324 -9.43 -43.03 23.37
C GLY A 324 -8.83 -43.97 24.42
N THR A 325 -7.91 -43.50 25.28
CA THR A 325 -7.30 -44.29 26.36
C THR A 325 -7.98 -44.13 27.73
N GLY A 326 -8.81 -43.10 27.88
CA GLY A 326 -9.42 -42.68 29.15
C GLY A 326 -8.45 -41.99 30.11
N LEU A 327 -7.21 -41.72 29.69
CA LEU A 327 -6.21 -41.01 30.48
C LEU A 327 -6.30 -39.51 30.22
N TRP A 328 -6.78 -38.78 31.21
CA TRP A 328 -6.96 -37.34 31.13
C TRP A 328 -5.77 -36.61 31.75
N PHE A 329 -5.40 -35.49 31.13
CA PHE A 329 -4.41 -34.56 31.65
C PHE A 329 -5.03 -33.17 31.70
N TYR A 330 -4.73 -32.40 32.74
CA TYR A 330 -5.01 -30.96 32.76
C TYR A 330 -3.71 -30.17 32.70
N ARG A 331 -3.77 -28.97 32.11
CA ARG A 331 -2.64 -28.04 32.11
C ARG A 331 -2.60 -27.30 33.43
N ASP A 332 -1.50 -27.47 34.17
CA ASP A 332 -1.30 -26.75 35.42
C ASP A 332 -1.12 -25.25 35.13
N PRO A 333 -1.95 -24.37 35.71
CA PRO A 333 -1.96 -22.95 35.37
C PRO A 333 -0.71 -22.18 35.84
N ASN A 334 0.09 -22.75 36.75
CA ASN A 334 1.29 -22.10 37.25
C ASN A 334 2.55 -22.52 36.49
N SER A 335 2.57 -23.75 35.97
CA SER A 335 3.75 -24.35 35.32
C SER A 335 3.57 -24.60 33.81
N GLY A 336 2.35 -24.54 33.29
CA GLY A 336 2.02 -24.80 31.88
C GLY A 336 2.23 -26.25 31.43
N GLN A 337 2.58 -27.14 32.36
CA GLN A 337 2.85 -28.55 32.10
C GLN A 337 1.59 -29.40 32.25
N TRP A 338 1.51 -30.49 31.49
CA TRP A 338 0.44 -31.47 31.63
C TRP A 338 0.59 -32.31 32.91
N VAL A 339 -0.47 -32.35 33.70
CA VAL A 339 -0.59 -33.12 34.94
C VAL A 339 -1.72 -34.14 34.77
N GLU A 340 -1.47 -35.40 35.13
CA GLU A 340 -2.47 -36.48 35.02
C GLU A 340 -3.65 -36.20 35.96
N TRP A 341 -4.85 -36.23 35.40
CA TRP A 341 -6.12 -36.10 36.09
C TRP A 341 -6.46 -37.46 36.72
N ARG A 342 -6.25 -37.59 38.04
CA ARG A 342 -6.57 -38.80 38.80
C ARG A 342 -8.00 -38.81 39.33
#